data_AF-A0A4Y9Z462-F1
#
_entry.id   AF-A0A4Y9Z462-F1
#
_cell.length_a   1.000
_cell.length_b   1.000
_cell.length_c   1.000
_cell.angle_alpha   90.00
_cell.angle_beta   90.00
_cell.angle_gamma   90.00
#
_symmetry.space_group_name_H-M   'P 1'
#
loop_
_entity.id
_entity.type
_entity.pdbx_description
1 polymer ?
#
loop_
_entity_poly.entity_id
_entity_poly.type
_entity_poly.pdbx_seq_one_letter_code
_entity_poly.pdbx_strand_id
1 'polypeptide(L)'
;MPPVRTLFDAPPLRLAQLMRLESSMAAALKLSLESPYKDDSGNPIPVVLDILPDGAHVFEPQVSAGAKLGDNLRRLFLERGLDFFEQDADRRRNNALTSDTTDSTADTDGAHVKEDRDSKPMTFEELLKMRTELLPQLQ
;
A
#
# COMPACT_ATOMS: atom_id res chain seq x y z
N MET A 1 -63.45 -51.46 18.22
CA MET A 1 -62.49 -50.53 18.84
C MET A 1 -61.14 -51.21 18.93
N PRO A 2 -60.10 -50.75 18.21
CA PRO A 2 -58.72 -51.18 18.43
C PRO A 2 -57.96 -50.18 19.33
N PRO A 3 -56.97 -50.63 20.13
CA PRO A 3 -56.15 -49.73 20.94
C PRO A 3 -55.03 -49.08 20.14
N VAL A 4 -54.72 -47.85 20.56
CA VAL A 4 -53.73 -46.91 20.03
C VAL A 4 -52.32 -47.46 20.24
N ARG A 5 -51.53 -47.54 19.16
CA ARG A 5 -50.08 -47.75 19.22
C ARG A 5 -49.40 -46.40 19.40
N THR A 6 -48.77 -46.18 20.54
CA THR A 6 -47.87 -45.04 20.78
C THR A 6 -46.62 -45.20 19.91
N LEU A 7 -46.41 -44.23 19.02
CA LEU A 7 -45.28 -44.16 18.11
C LEU A 7 -44.04 -43.67 18.88
N PHE A 8 -43.05 -44.55 18.96
CA PHE A 8 -41.63 -44.35 19.20
C PHE A 8 -41.14 -42.92 19.54
N ASP A 9 -40.68 -42.83 20.79
CA ASP A 9 -39.61 -41.98 21.29
C ASP A 9 -38.40 -42.00 20.33
N ALA A 10 -38.00 -40.82 19.85
CA ALA A 10 -36.83 -40.62 19.00
C ALA A 10 -35.91 -39.59 19.66
N PRO A 11 -34.62 -39.91 19.92
CA PRO A 11 -33.69 -38.97 20.54
C PRO A 11 -33.28 -37.86 19.56
N PRO A 12 -33.02 -36.63 20.05
CA PRO A 12 -32.64 -35.51 19.19
C PRO A 12 -31.24 -35.73 18.60
N LEU A 13 -31.17 -35.93 17.29
CA LEU A 13 -29.92 -36.06 16.55
C LEU A 13 -29.22 -34.69 16.42
N ARG A 14 -28.20 -34.51 17.25
CA ARG A 14 -26.91 -33.83 16.97
C ARG A 14 -26.94 -32.59 16.06
N LEU A 15 -27.56 -31.50 16.52
CA LEU A 15 -27.32 -30.17 15.94
C LEU A 15 -25.92 -29.60 16.27
N ALA A 16 -25.23 -30.16 17.26
CA ALA A 16 -23.94 -29.65 17.73
C ALA A 16 -22.74 -29.96 16.81
N GLN A 17 -22.93 -30.73 15.73
CA GLN A 17 -21.82 -31.20 14.90
C GLN A 17 -21.61 -30.39 13.61
N LEU A 18 -22.54 -29.49 13.26
CA LEU A 18 -22.44 -28.63 12.06
C LEU A 18 -21.79 -27.25 12.31
N MET A 19 -21.74 -26.76 13.55
CA MET A 19 -21.17 -25.44 13.86
C MET A 19 -19.65 -25.47 14.15
N ARG A 20 -19.03 -26.64 14.20
CA ARG A 20 -17.59 -26.78 14.54
C ARG A 20 -16.66 -26.65 13.32
N LEU A 21 -17.22 -26.58 12.11
CA LEU A 21 -16.44 -26.47 10.87
C LEU A 21 -16.10 -25.02 10.48
N GLU A 22 -16.81 -24.04 11.02
CA GLU A 22 -16.56 -22.62 10.67
C GLU A 22 -15.37 -22.00 11.41
N SER A 23 -14.91 -22.62 12.50
CA SER A 23 -13.83 -22.07 13.34
C SER A 23 -12.42 -22.40 12.85
N SER A 24 -12.24 -23.27 11.85
CA SER A 24 -10.90 -23.71 11.43
C SER A 24 -10.29 -22.90 10.28
N MET A 25 -11.08 -22.08 9.58
CA MET A 25 -10.62 -21.35 8.40
C MET A 25 -10.13 -19.92 8.69
N ALA A 26 -10.33 -19.41 9.91
CA ALA A 26 -9.85 -18.08 10.32
C ALA A 26 -8.40 -18.09 10.83
N ALA A 27 -7.86 -19.25 11.21
CA ALA A 27 -6.53 -19.34 11.85
C ALA A 27 -5.36 -19.40 10.84
N ALA A 28 -5.64 -19.57 9.55
CA ALA A 28 -4.63 -19.71 8.50
C ALA A 28 -4.49 -18.46 7.61
N LEU A 29 -5.36 -17.47 7.76
CA LEU A 29 -5.31 -16.21 7.00
C LEU A 29 -4.20 -15.32 7.55
N LYS A 30 -3.18 -15.07 6.72
CA LYS A 30 -2.06 -14.18 7.03
C LYS A 30 -2.29 -12.85 6.32
N LEU A 31 -3.23 -12.06 6.82
CA LEU A 31 -3.44 -10.70 6.33
C LEU A 31 -2.28 -9.82 6.80
N SER A 32 -1.69 -9.06 5.87
CA SER A 32 -0.76 -8.00 6.25
C SER A 32 -1.52 -6.94 7.02
N LEU A 33 -1.14 -6.66 8.27
CA LEU A 33 -1.78 -5.61 9.09
C LEU A 33 -1.35 -4.20 8.66
N GLU A 34 -0.43 -4.10 7.72
CA GLU A 34 0.02 -2.84 7.14
C GLU A 34 -0.80 -2.52 5.88
N SER A 35 -1.16 -1.25 5.74
CA SER A 35 -1.80 -0.74 4.53
C SER A 35 -0.76 -0.66 3.39
N PRO A 36 -1.10 -1.05 2.14
CA PRO A 36 -2.38 -1.64 1.71
C PRO A 36 -2.52 -3.11 2.11
N TYR A 37 -3.70 -3.48 2.64
CA TYR A 37 -4.02 -4.84 3.07
C TYR A 37 -3.94 -5.84 1.90
N LYS A 38 -3.27 -6.97 2.12
CA LYS A 38 -3.07 -8.01 1.12
C LYS A 38 -3.73 -9.32 1.52
N ASP A 39 -4.19 -10.06 0.52
CA ASP A 39 -4.65 -11.44 0.68
C ASP A 39 -3.48 -12.41 0.91
N ASP A 40 -3.78 -13.69 1.15
CA ASP A 40 -2.78 -14.74 1.35
C ASP A 40 -1.86 -14.96 0.13
N SER A 41 -2.26 -14.46 -1.04
CA SER A 41 -1.48 -14.50 -2.29
C SER A 41 -0.66 -13.21 -2.51
N GLY A 42 -0.73 -12.24 -1.59
CA GLY A 42 -0.04 -10.96 -1.67
C GLY A 42 -0.73 -9.92 -2.56
N ASN A 43 -1.93 -10.19 -3.07
CA ASN A 43 -2.70 -9.23 -3.87
C ASN A 43 -3.40 -8.21 -2.98
N PRO A 44 -3.47 -6.93 -3.40
CA PRO A 44 -4.18 -5.91 -2.65
C PRO A 44 -5.68 -6.20 -2.60
N ILE A 45 -6.27 -6.09 -1.42
CA ILE A 45 -7.72 -6.24 -1.22
C ILE A 45 -8.40 -4.92 -1.65
N PRO A 46 -9.42 -4.97 -2.53
CA PRO A 46 -10.16 -3.79 -2.93
C PRO A 46 -10.86 -3.10 -1.75
N VAL A 47 -10.89 -1.77 -1.77
CA VAL A 47 -11.59 -0.99 -0.74
C VAL A 47 -13.10 -1.12 -0.94
N VAL A 48 -13.80 -1.50 0.12
CA VAL A 48 -15.28 -1.53 0.16
C VAL A 48 -15.77 -0.13 0.53
N LEU A 49 -16.66 0.44 -0.28
CA LEU A 49 -17.30 1.72 -0.06
C LEU A 49 -18.61 1.58 0.73
N ASP A 50 -19.42 0.57 0.40
CA ASP A 50 -20.72 0.36 1.04
C ASP A 50 -21.12 -1.13 0.99
N ILE A 51 -22.02 -1.52 1.89
CA ILE A 51 -22.64 -2.86 1.94
C ILE A 51 -24.15 -2.67 1.89
N LEU A 52 -24.75 -3.09 0.79
CA LEU A 52 -26.17 -2.98 0.53
C LEU A 52 -26.98 -3.92 1.46
N PRO A 53 -28.28 -3.64 1.72
CA PRO A 53 -29.13 -4.46 2.59
C PRO A 53 -29.35 -5.90 2.11
N ASP A 54 -29.07 -6.19 0.84
CA ASP A 54 -29.09 -7.52 0.24
C ASP A 54 -27.77 -8.29 0.42
N GLY A 55 -26.77 -7.67 1.06
CA GLY A 55 -25.44 -8.22 1.26
C GLY A 55 -24.47 -7.98 0.10
N ALA A 56 -24.87 -7.25 -0.95
CA ALA A 56 -23.97 -6.89 -2.04
C ALA A 56 -22.97 -5.81 -1.59
N HIS A 57 -21.71 -5.96 -2.01
CA HIS A 57 -20.64 -5.02 -1.67
C HIS A 57 -20.40 -4.06 -2.83
N VAL A 58 -20.32 -2.77 -2.53
CA VAL A 58 -19.93 -1.71 -3.47
C VAL A 58 -18.44 -1.43 -3.26
N PHE A 59 -17.62 -1.66 -4.27
CA PHE A 59 -16.17 -1.47 -4.20
C PHE A 59 -15.73 -0.15 -4.85
N GLU A 60 -14.53 0.31 -4.50
CA GLU A 60 -13.87 1.39 -5.22
C GLU A 60 -13.66 0.99 -6.70
N PRO A 61 -14.02 1.86 -7.66
CA PRO A 61 -13.76 1.60 -9.07
C PRO A 61 -12.27 1.37 -9.34
N GLN A 62 -11.94 0.26 -9.99
CA GLN A 62 -10.57 -0.02 -10.40
C GLN A 62 -10.16 0.92 -11.54
N VAL A 63 -9.44 1.98 -11.19
CA VAL A 63 -8.90 2.93 -12.18
C VAL A 63 -7.57 2.39 -12.69
N SER A 64 -7.47 2.19 -14.01
CA SER A 64 -6.23 1.75 -14.65
C SER A 64 -5.11 2.77 -14.43
N ALA A 65 -3.87 2.31 -14.40
CA ALA A 65 -2.71 3.20 -14.24
C ALA A 65 -2.67 4.29 -15.32
N GLY A 66 -3.07 3.96 -16.56
CA GLY A 66 -3.17 4.91 -17.66
C GLY A 66 -4.23 6.00 -17.43
N ALA A 67 -5.39 5.63 -16.88
CA ALA A 67 -6.44 6.61 -16.55
C ALA A 67 -6.00 7.56 -15.42
N LYS A 68 -5.39 7.01 -14.34
CA LYS A 68 -4.82 7.83 -13.26
C LYS A 68 -3.75 8.80 -13.77
N LEU A 69 -2.90 8.33 -14.70
CA LEU A 69 -1.88 9.18 -15.32
C LEU A 69 -2.51 10.29 -16.16
N GLY A 70 -3.52 9.96 -16.96
CA GLY A 70 -4.26 10.94 -17.77
C GLY A 70 -4.89 12.03 -16.92
N ASP A 71 -5.56 11.67 -15.82
CA ASP A 71 -6.16 12.63 -14.89
C ASP A 71 -5.10 13.52 -14.22
N ASN A 72 -3.98 12.93 -13.81
CA ASN A 72 -2.87 13.68 -13.24
C ASN A 72 -2.24 14.66 -14.23
N LEU A 73 -2.02 14.24 -15.48
CA LEU A 73 -1.49 15.12 -16.52
C LEU A 73 -2.48 16.24 -16.85
N ARG A 74 -3.77 15.92 -16.98
CA ARG A 74 -4.81 16.91 -17.19
C ARG A 74 -4.82 17.95 -16.06
N ARG A 75 -4.79 17.49 -14.81
CA ARG A 75 -4.70 18.36 -13.64
C ARG A 75 -3.45 19.24 -13.68
N LEU A 76 -2.30 18.65 -13.97
CA LEU A 76 -1.03 19.37 -14.07
C LEU A 76 -1.09 20.51 -15.10
N PHE A 77 -1.63 20.24 -16.29
CA PHE A 77 -1.79 21.25 -17.34
C PHE A 77 -2.83 22.32 -17.00
N LEU A 78 -3.89 21.98 -16.27
CA LEU A 78 -4.87 22.97 -15.80
C LEU A 78 -4.30 23.88 -14.70
N GLU A 79 -3.52 23.32 -13.78
CA GLU A 79 -2.96 24.05 -12.64
C GLU A 79 -1.73 24.89 -13.03
N ARG A 80 -0.84 24.35 -13.86
CA ARG A 80 0.46 24.96 -14.18
C ARG A 80 0.57 25.48 -15.62
N GLY A 81 -0.42 25.20 -16.47
CA GLY A 81 -0.41 25.58 -17.87
C GLY A 81 0.39 24.62 -18.77
N LEU A 82 0.32 24.86 -20.07
CA LEU A 82 1.01 24.07 -21.11
C LEU A 82 2.53 24.22 -21.05
N ASP A 83 3.01 25.37 -20.58
CA ASP A 83 4.44 25.70 -20.49
C ASP A 83 5.12 25.13 -19.24
N PHE A 84 4.46 24.18 -18.56
CA PHE A 84 4.95 23.57 -17.33
C PHE A 84 6.39 23.03 -17.47
N PHE A 85 6.68 22.35 -18.58
CA PHE A 85 8.00 21.76 -18.80
C PHE A 85 9.11 22.80 -19.05
N GLU A 86 8.75 23.96 -19.58
CA GLU A 86 9.71 25.05 -19.84
C GLU A 86 10.01 25.81 -18.54
N GLN A 87 8.98 26.10 -17.73
CA GLN A 87 9.15 26.77 -16.43
C GLN A 87 9.92 25.92 -15.41
N ASP A 88 9.76 24.59 -15.46
CA ASP A 88 10.46 23.67 -14.57
C ASP A 88 11.95 23.54 -14.91
N ALA A 89 12.36 23.72 -16.16
CA ALA A 89 13.77 23.65 -16.54
C ALA A 89 14.58 24.80 -15.90
N ASP A 90 14.04 26.01 -15.92
CA ASP A 90 14.66 27.18 -15.31
C ASP A 90 14.54 27.15 -13.78
N ARG A 91 13.40 26.67 -13.25
CA ARG A 91 13.27 26.43 -11.82
C ARG A 91 14.23 25.36 -11.31
N ARG A 92 14.41 24.22 -11.97
CA ARG A 92 15.35 23.17 -11.51
C ARG A 92 16.80 23.64 -11.53
N ARG A 93 17.18 24.48 -12.50
CA ARG A 93 18.51 25.13 -12.53
C ARG A 93 18.72 26.06 -11.34
N ASN A 94 17.68 26.79 -10.92
CA ASN A 94 17.76 27.77 -9.84
C ASN A 94 17.49 27.16 -8.44
N ASN A 95 16.60 26.17 -8.32
CA ASN A 95 16.25 25.49 -7.07
C ASN A 95 17.30 24.44 -6.65
N ALA A 96 18.21 24.04 -7.53
CA ALA A 96 19.38 23.25 -7.14
C ALA A 96 20.30 23.98 -6.14
N LEU A 97 20.12 25.30 -5.96
CA LEU A 97 20.79 26.09 -4.93
C LEU A 97 19.96 26.30 -3.65
N THR A 98 18.66 25.97 -3.61
CA THR A 98 17.77 26.37 -2.50
C THR A 98 16.71 25.34 -2.10
N SER A 99 16.80 24.06 -2.50
CA SER A 99 15.89 23.03 -1.97
C SER A 99 16.40 22.47 -0.64
N ASP A 100 16.44 23.34 0.37
CA ASP A 100 16.20 22.93 1.74
C ASP A 100 14.99 23.74 2.24
N THR A 101 14.10 23.11 3.02
CA THR A 101 12.78 23.63 3.47
C THR A 101 11.73 23.81 2.35
N THR A 102 10.52 23.24 2.35
CA THR A 102 9.58 22.81 3.40
C THR A 102 8.54 21.84 2.80
N ASP A 103 8.37 20.65 3.37
CA ASP A 103 7.05 20.04 3.64
C ASP A 103 7.25 18.75 4.44
N SER A 104 7.35 18.91 5.75
CA SER A 104 7.15 17.82 6.72
C SER A 104 6.70 18.45 8.03
N THR A 105 5.40 18.58 8.17
CA THR A 105 4.74 18.70 9.47
C THR A 105 4.85 17.37 10.18
N ALA A 106 5.85 17.22 11.05
CA ALA A 106 5.80 16.28 12.16
C ALA A 106 6.80 16.74 13.23
N ASP A 107 6.27 17.13 14.38
CA ASP A 107 7.01 17.31 15.62
C ASP A 107 7.97 16.14 15.86
N THR A 108 9.25 16.42 16.06
CA THR A 108 10.05 15.71 17.05
C THR A 108 11.31 16.51 17.38
N ASP A 109 11.31 17.05 18.59
CA ASP A 109 12.48 17.48 19.33
C ASP A 109 13.56 16.39 19.30
N GLY A 110 14.78 16.75 18.90
CA GLY A 110 15.86 15.78 18.78
C GLY A 110 17.09 16.36 18.10
N ALA A 111 17.79 17.25 18.79
CA ALA A 111 19.10 17.75 18.41
C ALA A 111 20.07 16.58 18.14
N HIS A 112 20.32 16.32 16.86
CA HIS A 112 21.48 15.54 16.42
C HIS A 112 22.21 16.37 15.37
N VAL A 113 23.33 16.95 15.79
CA VAL A 113 24.36 17.48 14.91
C VAL A 113 24.80 16.31 14.02
N LYS A 114 24.26 16.26 12.80
CA LYS A 114 24.80 15.42 11.73
C LYS A 114 25.74 16.34 10.97
N GLU A 115 27.03 16.04 11.07
CA GLU A 115 28.03 16.62 10.18
C GLU A 115 27.52 16.50 8.74
N ASP A 116 27.37 17.64 8.08
CA ASP A 116 27.13 17.76 6.66
C ASP A 116 28.26 17.02 5.94
N ARG A 117 28.04 15.73 5.66
CA ARG A 117 28.73 15.10 4.54
C ARG A 117 28.10 15.70 3.31
N ASP A 118 28.71 16.77 2.84
CA ASP A 118 28.44 17.43 1.57
C ASP A 118 27.96 16.38 0.57
N SER A 119 26.66 16.37 0.28
CA SER A 119 26.03 15.52 -0.73
C SER A 119 26.37 16.08 -2.12
N LYS A 120 27.66 16.31 -2.36
CA LYS A 120 28.21 16.71 -3.63
C LYS A 120 28.13 15.51 -4.56
N PRO A 121 27.50 15.64 -5.73
CA PRO A 121 27.55 14.58 -6.73
C PRO A 121 29.00 14.31 -7.09
N MET A 122 29.46 13.08 -6.86
CA MET A 122 30.83 12.68 -7.17
C MET A 122 31.06 12.74 -8.69
N THR A 123 32.26 13.14 -9.05
CA THR A 123 32.70 13.10 -10.44
C THR A 123 32.96 11.66 -10.89
N PHE A 124 32.95 11.43 -12.20
CA PHE A 124 33.25 10.11 -12.77
C PHE A 124 34.62 9.57 -12.32
N GLU A 125 35.62 10.45 -12.19
CA GLU A 125 36.97 10.10 -11.75
C GLU A 125 37.00 9.61 -10.30
N GLU A 126 36.26 10.27 -9.40
CA GLU A 126 36.12 9.87 -8.00
C GLU A 126 35.42 8.51 -7.86
N LEU A 127 34.37 8.27 -8.65
CA LEU A 127 33.66 6.98 -8.66
C LEU A 127 34.55 5.85 -9.19
N LEU A 128 35.35 6.11 -10.22
CA LEU A 128 36.30 5.14 -10.77
C LEU A 128 37.37 4.77 -9.73
N LYS A 129 37.87 5.76 -8.98
CA LYS A 129 38.82 5.56 -7.89
C LYS A 129 38.23 4.68 -6.78
N MET A 130 37.00 4.95 -6.34
CA MET A 130 36.34 4.11 -5.35
C MET A 130 36.18 2.67 -5.82
N ARG A 131 35.85 2.46 -7.10
CA ARG A 131 35.71 1.13 -7.69
C ARG A 131 37.02 0.34 -7.63
N THR A 132 38.15 0.96 -7.96
CA THR A 132 39.46 0.28 -7.93
C THR A 132 39.94 0.00 -6.51
N GLU A 133 39.61 0.87 -5.55
CA GLU A 133 39.94 0.68 -4.13
C GLU A 133 39.14 -0.46 -3.48
N LEU A 134 37.87 -0.65 -3.85
CA LEU A 134 37.00 -1.67 -3.26
C LEU A 134 37.23 -3.08 -3.82
N LEU A 135 37.56 -3.22 -5.11
CA LEU A 135 37.73 -4.52 -5.76
C LEU A 135 38.68 -5.52 -5.06
N PRO A 136 39.87 -5.14 -4.56
CA PRO A 136 40.77 -6.08 -3.90
C PRO A 136 40.31 -6.53 -2.50
N GLN A 137 39.33 -5.86 -1.89
CA GLN A 137 38.80 -6.23 -0.57
C GLN A 137 37.67 -7.28 -0.66
N LEU A 138 37.23 -7.60 -1.88
CA LEU A 138 36.13 -8.53 -2.17
C LEU A 138 36.61 -9.93 -2.60
N GLN A 139 37.92 -10.19 -2.53
CA GLN A 139 38.55 -11.47 -2.91
C GLN A 139 38.90 -12.34 -1.70
#